data_AF-A0A6V8Q5K7-F1
#
_entry.id   AF-A0A6V8Q5K7-F1
#
_cell.length_a   1.000
_cell.length_b   1.000
_cell.length_c   1.000
_cell.angle_alpha   90.00
_cell.angle_beta   90.00
_cell.angle_gamma   90.00
#
_symmetry.space_group_name_H-M   'P 1'
#
loop_
_entity.id
_entity.type
_entity.pdbx_description
1 polymer ?
#
loop_
_entity_poly.entity_id
_entity_poly.type
_entity_poly.pdbx_seq_one_letter_code
_entity_poly.pdbx_strand_id
1 'polypeptide(L)'
;CRSNSPPWAKCPYFLDTLLRDMADLGVWKYKRNIEKLDVMSDKNTMRVALRTGILQFRIPLLASFLDVFCYQYSMVDRLNREAWRKVWEEWGKIYNNHRPPTPASMDYLIFRLGKIACRPNKRFCLPEKEVAEKKLESLIPQDRLIFRADKYCIFSDVCELERKILNAPNSISIEGRTGWKSGKSNEGGGGGISS
;
A
#
# COMPACT_ATOMS: atom_id res chain seq x y z
N CYS A 1 -16.21 8.14 -18.76
CA CYS A 1 -16.94 8.95 -17.75
C CYS A 1 -16.21 10.27 -17.54
N ARG A 2 -16.81 11.39 -17.99
CA ARG A 2 -16.24 12.73 -17.83
C ARG A 2 -16.48 13.17 -16.37
N SER A 3 -15.42 13.31 -15.58
CA SER A 3 -15.47 14.16 -14.39
C SER A 3 -14.54 15.35 -14.61
N ASN A 4 -15.14 16.53 -14.79
CA ASN A 4 -14.47 17.82 -14.76
C ASN A 4 -14.16 18.20 -13.31
N SER A 5 -13.51 17.31 -12.58
CA SER A 5 -13.04 17.59 -11.23
C SER A 5 -11.59 18.11 -11.33
N PRO A 6 -11.25 19.22 -10.65
CA PRO A 6 -9.89 19.76 -10.68
C PRO A 6 -8.87 18.72 -10.15
N PRO A 7 -7.58 18.81 -10.53
CA PRO A 7 -6.59 17.76 -10.22
C PRO A 7 -6.50 17.39 -8.73
N TRP A 8 -6.70 18.35 -7.84
CA TRP A 8 -6.72 18.14 -6.38
C TRP A 8 -7.96 17.38 -5.89
N ALA A 9 -9.08 17.43 -6.62
CA ALA A 9 -10.28 16.65 -6.33
C ALA A 9 -10.17 15.18 -6.76
N LYS A 10 -9.08 14.79 -7.45
CA LYS A 10 -8.81 13.41 -7.88
C LYS A 10 -7.98 12.58 -6.90
N CYS A 11 -7.39 13.22 -5.88
CA CYS A 11 -6.63 12.55 -4.82
C CYS A 11 -6.84 13.29 -3.48
N PRO A 12 -7.95 13.02 -2.76
CA PRO A 12 -8.25 13.68 -1.47
C PRO A 12 -7.12 13.51 -0.45
N TYR A 13 -6.33 12.44 -0.58
CA TYR A 13 -5.34 11.99 0.41
C TYR A 13 -3.95 12.57 0.23
N PHE A 14 -3.69 13.30 -0.87
CA PHE A 14 -2.44 14.07 -1.01
C PHE A 14 -2.34 15.12 0.11
N LEU A 15 -3.48 15.69 0.49
CA LEU A 15 -3.56 16.64 1.58
C LEU A 15 -3.17 16.00 2.92
N ASP A 16 -3.50 14.73 3.14
CA ASP A 16 -3.18 14.04 4.39
C ASP A 16 -1.67 13.84 4.55
N THR A 17 -0.98 13.43 3.49
CA THR A 17 0.48 13.29 3.48
C THR A 17 1.18 14.64 3.64
N LEU A 18 0.67 15.70 2.99
CA LEU A 18 1.20 17.05 3.14
C LEU A 18 1.03 17.57 4.58
N LEU A 19 -0.15 17.40 5.16
CA LEU A 19 -0.43 17.81 6.55
C LEU A 19 0.43 17.04 7.54
N ARG A 20 0.67 15.75 7.29
CA ARG A 20 1.62 14.94 8.05
C ARG A 20 3.03 15.52 7.95
N ASP A 21 3.56 15.73 6.74
CA ASP A 21 4.91 16.25 6.53
C ASP A 21 5.12 17.61 7.19
N MET A 22 4.15 18.52 7.07
CA MET A 22 4.20 19.82 7.72
C MET A 22 4.22 19.71 9.25
N ALA A 23 3.52 18.72 9.81
CA ALA A 23 3.54 18.46 11.24
C ALA A 23 4.86 17.84 11.70
N ASP A 24 5.41 16.90 10.95
CA ASP A 24 6.71 16.27 11.23
C ASP A 24 7.86 17.29 11.14
N LEU A 25 7.76 18.27 10.24
CA LEU A 25 8.70 19.39 10.12
C LEU A 25 8.50 20.49 11.19
N GLY A 26 7.52 20.35 12.08
CA GLY A 26 7.20 21.34 13.12
C GLY A 26 6.59 22.65 12.60
N VAL A 27 6.30 22.73 11.29
CA VAL A 27 5.68 23.91 10.66
C VAL A 27 4.19 24.01 11.01
N TRP A 28 3.54 22.86 11.17
CA TRP A 28 2.13 22.77 11.52
C TRP A 28 1.93 22.02 12.82
N LYS A 29 0.98 22.47 13.65
CA LYS A 29 0.55 21.72 14.84
C LYS A 29 -0.88 21.27 14.63
N TYR A 30 -1.10 19.98 14.81
CA TYR A 30 -2.43 19.43 14.78
C TYR A 30 -3.31 20.09 15.85
N LYS A 31 -4.50 20.55 15.47
CA LYS A 31 -5.45 21.17 16.40
C LYS A 31 -6.60 20.24 16.77
N ARG A 32 -7.15 19.48 15.81
CA ARG A 32 -8.29 18.55 15.95
C ARG A 32 -8.28 17.51 14.82
N ASN A 33 -8.99 16.39 15.00
CA ASN A 33 -9.27 15.37 13.97
C ASN A 33 -8.03 14.69 13.35
N ILE A 34 -6.96 14.53 14.12
CA ILE A 34 -5.68 14.00 13.62
C ILE A 34 -5.81 12.54 13.16
N GLU A 35 -6.66 11.80 13.88
CA GLU A 35 -7.02 10.43 13.59
C GLU A 35 -7.69 10.27 12.22
N LYS A 36 -8.21 11.35 11.62
CA LYS A 36 -8.85 11.30 10.29
C LYS A 36 -7.86 11.29 9.12
N LEU A 37 -6.58 11.57 9.37
CA LEU A 37 -5.55 11.50 8.33
C LEU A 37 -5.30 10.04 7.94
N ASP A 38 -5.61 9.70 6.69
CA ASP A 38 -5.51 8.33 6.17
C ASP A 38 -4.11 7.98 5.69
N VAL A 39 -3.84 6.67 5.61
CA VAL A 39 -2.63 6.15 4.95
C VAL A 39 -2.71 6.38 3.45
N MET A 40 -1.63 6.85 2.84
CA MET A 40 -1.59 7.00 1.39
C MET A 40 -1.69 5.64 0.67
N SER A 41 -2.54 5.61 -0.35
CA SER A 41 -2.80 4.42 -1.13
C SER A 41 -2.15 4.54 -2.51
N ASP A 42 -1.07 3.79 -2.71
CA ASP A 42 -0.28 3.74 -3.93
C ASP A 42 0.03 2.29 -4.33
N LYS A 43 0.60 2.10 -5.53
CA LYS A 43 0.88 0.77 -6.09
C LYS A 43 1.76 -0.12 -5.17
N ASN A 44 2.63 0.48 -4.36
CA ASN A 44 3.45 -0.22 -3.38
C ASN A 44 2.64 -0.56 -2.14
N THR A 45 1.90 0.40 -1.56
CA THR A 45 1.13 0.15 -0.32
C THR A 45 -0.01 -0.84 -0.57
N MET A 46 -0.70 -0.75 -1.70
CA MET A 46 -1.70 -1.74 -2.16
C MET A 46 -1.09 -3.14 -2.33
N ARG A 47 0.10 -3.25 -2.93
CA ARG A 47 0.78 -4.55 -3.12
C ARG A 47 1.15 -5.19 -1.79
N VAL A 48 1.63 -4.39 -0.83
CA VAL A 48 1.93 -4.88 0.52
C VAL A 48 0.64 -5.34 1.20
N ALA A 49 -0.45 -4.60 1.08
CA ALA A 49 -1.73 -4.97 1.68
C ALA A 49 -2.29 -6.30 1.14
N LEU A 50 -2.18 -6.50 -0.17
CA LEU A 50 -2.57 -7.75 -0.83
C LEU A 50 -1.73 -8.94 -0.38
N ARG A 51 -0.39 -8.78 -0.34
CA ARG A 51 0.55 -9.87 -0.03
C ARG A 51 0.51 -10.27 1.44
N THR A 52 0.26 -9.32 2.34
CA THR A 52 0.05 -9.57 3.77
C THR A 52 -1.36 -10.13 4.05
N GLY A 53 -2.30 -9.99 3.10
CA GLY A 53 -3.66 -10.47 3.25
C GLY A 53 -4.55 -9.61 4.12
N ILE A 54 -4.12 -8.40 4.51
CA ILE A 54 -5.00 -7.41 5.16
C ILE A 54 -6.07 -6.90 4.18
N LEU A 55 -5.77 -6.98 2.87
CA LEU A 55 -6.71 -6.72 1.79
C LEU A 55 -6.86 -7.98 0.95
N GLN A 56 -8.09 -8.48 0.83
CA GLN A 56 -8.42 -9.66 0.05
C GLN A 56 -9.60 -9.37 -0.85
N PHE A 57 -9.53 -9.85 -2.10
CA PHE A 57 -10.59 -9.68 -3.07
C PHE A 57 -11.26 -11.02 -3.36
N ARG A 58 -12.59 -10.98 -3.44
CA ARG A 58 -13.38 -11.97 -4.18
C ARG A 58 -13.88 -11.28 -5.44
N ILE A 59 -13.87 -11.97 -6.56
CA ILE A 59 -14.29 -11.40 -7.85
C ILE A 59 -15.75 -10.97 -7.74
N PRO A 60 -16.08 -9.67 -7.89
CA PRO A 60 -17.48 -9.26 -7.98
C PRO A 60 -18.02 -9.70 -9.35
N LEU A 61 -19.14 -10.41 -9.35
CA LEU A 61 -19.87 -10.77 -10.57
C LEU A 61 -20.59 -9.52 -11.11
N LEU A 62 -19.88 -8.65 -11.84
CA LEU A 62 -20.47 -7.51 -12.53
C LEU A 62 -20.66 -7.82 -14.02
N ALA A 63 -21.80 -7.40 -14.57
CA ALA A 63 -22.24 -7.71 -15.93
C ALA A 63 -21.54 -6.91 -17.05
N SER A 64 -20.78 -5.87 -16.70
CA SER A 64 -20.18 -4.92 -17.63
C SER A 64 -18.66 -4.83 -17.41
N PHE A 65 -17.88 -5.23 -18.41
CA PHE A 65 -16.42 -5.24 -18.36
C PHE A 65 -15.88 -3.83 -18.02
N LEU A 66 -16.32 -2.77 -18.70
CA LEU A 66 -15.83 -1.40 -18.49
C LEU A 66 -16.18 -0.82 -17.10
N ASP A 67 -17.35 -1.14 -16.55
CA ASP A 67 -17.75 -0.68 -15.21
C ASP A 67 -16.94 -1.38 -14.11
N VAL A 68 -16.61 -2.66 -14.28
CA VAL A 68 -15.74 -3.38 -13.34
C VAL A 68 -14.44 -2.63 -13.09
N PHE A 69 -13.77 -2.10 -14.13
CA PHE A 69 -12.38 -1.63 -13.98
C PHE A 69 -12.21 -0.24 -13.38
N CYS A 70 -13.06 0.73 -13.74
CA CYS A 70 -12.97 2.07 -13.14
C CYS A 70 -13.39 2.03 -11.67
N TYR A 71 -14.40 1.23 -11.35
CA TYR A 71 -14.83 1.00 -9.97
C TYR A 71 -13.83 0.16 -9.19
N GLN A 72 -13.17 -0.82 -9.81
CA GLN A 72 -12.23 -1.70 -9.12
C GLN A 72 -11.00 -0.94 -8.61
N TYR A 73 -10.34 -0.08 -9.40
CA TYR A 73 -9.19 0.68 -8.89
C TYR A 73 -9.57 1.62 -7.75
N SER A 74 -10.67 2.36 -7.90
CA SER A 74 -11.17 3.28 -6.86
C SER A 74 -11.63 2.54 -5.59
N MET A 75 -12.20 1.35 -5.75
CA MET A 75 -12.56 0.45 -4.65
C MET A 75 -11.33 -0.11 -3.95
N VAL A 76 -10.32 -0.57 -4.71
CA VAL A 76 -9.04 -1.06 -4.15
C VAL A 76 -8.34 0.06 -3.39
N ASP A 77 -8.34 1.28 -3.93
CA ASP A 77 -7.82 2.46 -3.26
C ASP A 77 -8.49 2.71 -1.92
N ARG A 78 -9.82 2.79 -1.90
CA ARG A 78 -10.58 3.01 -0.67
C ARG A 78 -10.35 1.91 0.35
N LEU A 79 -10.46 0.64 -0.07
CA LEU A 79 -10.31 -0.50 0.83
C LEU A 79 -8.87 -0.65 1.36
N ASN A 80 -7.86 -0.29 0.58
CA ASN A 80 -6.47 -0.27 1.05
C ASN A 80 -6.28 0.74 2.19
N ARG A 81 -6.86 1.93 2.09
CA ARG A 81 -6.83 2.95 3.16
C ARG A 81 -7.54 2.48 4.41
N GLU A 82 -8.75 1.95 4.25
CA GLU A 82 -9.54 1.40 5.36
C GLU A 82 -8.83 0.22 6.03
N ALA A 83 -8.19 -0.66 5.27
CA ALA A 83 -7.43 -1.79 5.80
C ALA A 83 -6.24 -1.33 6.66
N TRP A 84 -5.44 -0.39 6.17
CA TRP A 84 -4.31 0.14 6.95
C TRP A 84 -4.76 0.97 8.15
N ARG A 85 -5.85 1.74 8.03
CA ARG A 85 -6.49 2.38 9.17
C ARG A 85 -6.90 1.34 10.21
N LYS A 86 -7.45 0.20 9.78
CA LYS A 86 -7.82 -0.88 10.70
C LYS A 86 -6.61 -1.47 11.41
N VAL A 87 -5.50 -1.68 10.70
CA VAL A 87 -4.21 -2.09 11.30
C VAL A 87 -3.77 -1.08 12.37
N TRP A 88 -3.87 0.22 12.08
CA TRP A 88 -3.55 1.27 13.05
C TRP A 88 -4.46 1.21 14.28
N GLU A 89 -5.77 1.02 14.12
CA GLU A 89 -6.69 0.89 15.25
C GLU A 89 -6.36 -0.32 16.13
N GLU A 90 -6.15 -1.49 15.54
CA GLU A 90 -5.83 -2.73 16.27
C GLU A 90 -4.47 -2.64 16.96
N TRP A 91 -3.46 -1.99 16.34
CA TRP A 91 -2.17 -1.73 16.97
C TRP A 91 -2.32 -0.96 18.29
N GLY A 92 -3.30 -0.05 18.37
CA GLY A 92 -3.57 0.74 19.56
C GLY A 92 -4.13 -0.06 20.74
N LYS A 93 -4.66 -1.26 20.47
CA LYS A 93 -5.23 -2.14 21.50
C LYS A 93 -4.19 -3.05 22.15
N ILE A 94 -3.01 -3.17 21.54
CA ILE A 94 -1.92 -4.00 22.06
C ILE A 94 -1.32 -3.32 23.29
N TYR A 95 -1.07 -4.06 24.36
CA TYR A 95 -0.41 -3.53 25.56
C TYR A 95 1.03 -3.07 25.24
N ASN A 96 1.42 -1.91 25.78
CA ASN A 96 2.74 -1.31 25.54
C ASN A 96 3.12 -1.18 24.05
N ASN A 97 2.17 -0.72 23.23
CA ASN A 97 2.40 -0.52 21.81
C ASN A 97 3.15 0.79 21.51
N HIS A 98 3.85 0.80 20.37
CA HIS A 98 4.49 2.00 19.81
C HIS A 98 3.69 2.54 18.61
N ARG A 99 2.36 2.46 18.67
CA ARG A 99 1.52 2.91 17.56
C ARG A 99 1.78 4.41 17.30
N PRO A 100 2.01 4.82 16.05
CA PRO A 100 2.24 6.22 15.76
C PRO A 100 0.98 7.07 16.02
N PRO A 101 1.12 8.38 16.26
CA PRO A 101 -0.01 9.25 16.63
C PRO A 101 -1.13 9.31 15.58
N THR A 102 -0.82 9.04 14.31
CA THR A 102 -1.77 9.10 13.19
C THR A 102 -1.63 7.87 12.30
N PRO A 103 -2.70 7.43 11.62
CA PRO A 103 -2.60 6.39 10.60
C PRO A 103 -1.63 6.81 9.49
N ALA A 104 -1.74 8.05 9.02
CA ALA A 104 -0.89 8.61 7.97
C ALA A 104 0.61 8.40 8.26
N SER A 105 1.05 8.47 9.51
CA SER A 105 2.46 8.25 9.89
C SER A 105 3.03 6.87 9.53
N MET A 106 2.20 5.88 9.19
CA MET A 106 2.66 4.57 8.72
C MET A 106 2.98 4.55 7.23
N ASP A 107 2.50 5.54 6.45
CA ASP A 107 2.55 5.56 4.99
C ASP A 107 3.97 5.38 4.44
N TYR A 108 4.92 6.11 5.01
CA TYR A 108 6.31 6.12 4.59
C TYR A 108 6.95 4.76 4.79
N LEU A 109 6.75 4.13 5.96
CA LEU A 109 7.28 2.81 6.25
C LEU A 109 6.75 1.78 5.25
N ILE A 110 5.45 1.76 5.01
CA ILE A 110 4.79 0.81 4.10
C ILE A 110 5.25 1.03 2.66
N PHE A 111 5.34 2.29 2.22
CA PHE A 111 5.85 2.67 0.91
C PHE A 111 7.30 2.21 0.71
N ARG A 112 8.19 2.49 1.68
CA ARG A 112 9.60 2.07 1.63
C ARG A 112 9.72 0.55 1.64
N LEU A 113 8.92 -0.14 2.44
CA LEU A 113 8.85 -1.61 2.46
C LEU A 113 8.49 -2.16 1.08
N GLY A 114 7.45 -1.62 0.44
CA GLY A 114 7.05 -2.01 -0.91
C GLY A 114 8.14 -1.73 -1.96
N LYS A 115 8.90 -0.63 -1.80
CA LYS A 115 9.97 -0.23 -2.73
C LYS A 115 11.28 -1.01 -2.53
N ILE A 116 11.61 -1.40 -1.30
CA ILE A 116 12.92 -1.97 -0.95
C ILE A 116 12.83 -3.49 -0.79
N ALA A 117 11.85 -3.97 -0.02
CA ALA A 117 11.74 -5.36 0.41
C ALA A 117 10.72 -6.18 -0.40
N CYS A 118 9.62 -5.56 -0.84
CA CYS A 118 8.46 -6.24 -1.43
C CYS A 118 8.19 -5.77 -2.87
N ARG A 119 9.17 -5.93 -3.78
CA ARG A 119 9.04 -5.53 -5.19
C ARG A 119 8.22 -6.56 -5.99
N PRO A 120 7.70 -6.19 -7.18
CA PRO A 120 6.97 -7.14 -8.03
C PRO A 120 7.77 -8.41 -8.33
N ASN A 121 9.02 -8.25 -8.75
CA ASN A 121 9.87 -9.36 -9.22
C ASN A 121 10.97 -9.79 -8.24
N LYS A 122 11.12 -9.09 -7.11
CA LYS A 122 12.17 -9.36 -6.12
C LYS A 122 11.65 -9.11 -4.72
N ARG A 123 11.67 -10.16 -3.91
CA ARG A 123 11.17 -10.14 -2.54
C ARG A 123 12.26 -10.61 -1.60
N PHE A 124 12.27 -10.06 -0.39
CA PHE A 124 13.16 -10.48 0.68
C PHE A 124 12.32 -11.13 1.79
N CYS A 125 11.63 -12.21 1.45
CA CYS A 125 10.85 -13.03 2.38
C CYS A 125 10.93 -14.48 1.92
N LEU A 126 10.81 -15.43 2.84
CA LEU A 126 10.84 -16.86 2.52
C LEU A 126 9.81 -17.19 1.41
N PRO A 127 10.11 -18.11 0.47
CA PRO A 127 11.31 -18.92 0.32
C PRO A 127 12.45 -18.23 -0.45
N GLU A 128 12.32 -16.92 -0.73
CA GLU A 128 13.34 -16.16 -1.46
C GLU A 128 14.56 -15.86 -0.56
N LYS A 129 15.53 -15.14 -1.10
CA LYS A 129 16.77 -14.81 -0.39
C LYS A 129 16.61 -13.64 0.57
N GLU A 130 17.33 -13.70 1.68
CA GLU A 130 17.56 -12.58 2.60
C GLU A 130 18.28 -11.41 1.93
N VAL A 131 18.26 -10.24 2.56
CA VAL A 131 19.03 -9.09 2.07
C VAL A 131 20.52 -9.27 2.34
N ALA A 132 21.35 -9.03 1.32
CA ALA A 132 22.80 -9.07 1.48
C ALA A 132 23.28 -7.97 2.46
N GLU A 133 24.26 -8.29 3.30
CA GLU A 133 24.88 -7.40 4.29
C GLU A 133 25.23 -6.02 3.71
N LYS A 134 26.00 -6.02 2.60
CA LYS A 134 26.43 -4.80 1.91
C LYS A 134 25.24 -3.91 1.50
N LYS A 135 24.14 -4.53 1.09
CA LYS A 135 22.93 -3.79 0.72
C LYS A 135 22.27 -3.22 1.97
N LEU A 136 22.17 -3.98 3.05
CA LEU A 136 21.58 -3.50 4.32
C LEU A 136 22.37 -2.31 4.89
N GLU A 137 23.70 -2.36 4.84
CA GLU A 137 24.58 -1.28 5.30
C GLU A 137 24.43 -0.01 4.46
N SER A 138 24.22 -0.16 3.15
CA SER A 138 24.00 0.96 2.22
C SER A 138 22.66 1.69 2.44
N LEU A 139 21.72 1.08 3.18
CA LEU A 139 20.44 1.70 3.47
C LEU A 139 20.59 2.76 4.57
N ILE A 140 19.79 3.83 4.44
CA ILE A 140 19.63 4.81 5.51
C ILE A 140 19.11 4.11 6.78
N PRO A 141 19.46 4.60 7.99
CA PRO A 141 19.11 3.92 9.24
C PRO A 141 17.63 3.55 9.37
N GLN A 142 16.72 4.42 8.92
CA GLN A 142 15.28 4.20 8.96
C GLN A 142 14.82 3.03 8.08
N ASP A 143 15.46 2.82 6.92
CA ASP A 143 15.12 1.72 6.01
C ASP A 143 15.58 0.37 6.52
N ARG A 144 16.60 0.34 7.40
CA ARG A 144 17.07 -0.91 8.00
C ARG A 144 15.97 -1.56 8.84
N LEU A 145 15.05 -0.76 9.39
CA LEU A 145 13.88 -1.21 10.16
C LEU A 145 12.89 -2.05 9.34
N ILE A 146 13.01 -2.05 8.00
CA ILE A 146 12.19 -2.89 7.11
C ILE A 146 12.62 -4.35 7.19
N PHE A 147 13.82 -4.62 7.70
CA PHE A 147 14.38 -5.95 7.85
C PHE A 147 14.45 -6.33 9.33
N ARG A 148 14.16 -7.61 9.60
CA ARG A 148 14.37 -8.23 10.90
C ARG A 148 15.86 -8.58 11.08
N ALA A 149 16.19 -9.10 12.26
CA ALA A 149 17.54 -9.59 12.56
C ALA A 149 18.01 -10.71 11.61
N ASP A 150 17.07 -11.52 11.11
CA ASP A 150 17.30 -12.58 10.12
C ASP A 150 17.43 -12.07 8.67
N LYS A 151 17.50 -10.75 8.47
CA LYS A 151 17.65 -10.09 7.16
C LYS A 151 16.47 -10.34 6.20
N TYR A 152 15.33 -10.82 6.70
CA TYR A 152 14.07 -10.89 5.97
C TYR A 152 13.17 -9.70 6.28
N CYS A 153 12.19 -9.47 5.40
CA CYS A 153 11.14 -8.46 5.57
C CYS A 153 10.43 -8.61 6.92
N ILE A 154 10.09 -7.48 7.56
CA ILE A 154 9.32 -7.45 8.82
C ILE A 154 7.95 -8.17 8.74
N PHE A 155 7.38 -8.31 7.56
CA PHE A 155 6.12 -9.03 7.34
C PHE A 155 6.30 -10.45 6.80
N SER A 156 7.50 -11.01 6.88
CA SER A 156 7.80 -12.37 6.39
C SER A 156 6.88 -13.44 7.00
N ASP A 157 6.62 -13.36 8.30
CA ASP A 157 5.82 -14.35 9.04
C ASP A 157 4.33 -14.32 8.70
N VAL A 158 3.79 -13.16 8.30
CA VAL A 158 2.36 -12.98 7.98
C VAL A 158 2.05 -13.18 6.49
N CYS A 159 3.07 -13.15 5.63
CA CYS A 159 2.88 -13.30 4.19
C CYS A 159 2.80 -14.79 3.80
N GLU A 160 1.61 -15.26 3.47
CA GLU A 160 1.38 -16.58 2.89
C GLU A 160 2.02 -16.73 1.48
N LEU A 161 2.46 -17.94 1.13
CA LEU A 161 3.17 -18.20 -0.14
C LEU A 161 2.32 -17.84 -1.36
N GLU A 162 1.05 -18.23 -1.34
CA GLU A 162 0.10 -18.02 -2.43
C GLU A 162 -0.18 -16.53 -2.69
N ARG A 163 -0.14 -15.70 -1.65
CA ARG A 163 -0.41 -14.26 -1.77
C ARG A 163 0.79 -13.47 -2.25
N LYS A 164 2.01 -14.01 -2.13
CA LYS A 164 3.24 -13.30 -2.50
C LYS A 164 3.25 -12.87 -3.96
N ILE A 165 2.58 -13.60 -4.85
CA ILE A 165 2.52 -13.27 -6.28
C ILE A 165 1.68 -12.02 -6.58
N LEU A 166 0.76 -11.65 -5.69
CA LEU A 166 -0.22 -10.58 -5.92
C LEU A 166 0.47 -9.23 -6.14
N ASN A 167 -0.05 -8.45 -7.08
CA ASN A 167 0.34 -7.08 -7.36
C ASN A 167 -0.87 -6.16 -7.34
N ALA A 168 -0.62 -4.88 -7.06
CA ALA A 168 -1.66 -3.86 -7.14
C ALA A 168 -2.17 -3.69 -8.59
N PRO A 169 -3.47 -3.38 -8.76
CA PRO A 169 -4.07 -3.14 -10.07
C PRO A 169 -3.41 -1.96 -10.78
N ASN A 170 -3.41 -1.98 -12.11
CA ASN A 170 -2.96 -0.83 -12.88
C ASN A 170 -4.05 0.25 -12.94
N SER A 171 -3.68 1.51 -12.74
CA SER A 171 -4.55 2.65 -13.02
C SER A 171 -4.69 2.83 -14.53
N ILE A 172 -5.91 3.04 -15.02
CA ILE A 172 -6.15 3.38 -16.42
C ILE A 172 -5.83 4.86 -16.63
N SER A 173 -4.89 5.18 -17.52
CA SER A 173 -4.76 6.56 -18.01
C SER A 173 -5.86 6.84 -19.04
N ILE A 174 -6.61 7.92 -18.83
CA ILE A 174 -7.60 8.44 -19.80
C ILE A 174 -6.92 8.80 -21.15
N GLU A 175 -5.61 9.07 -21.14
CA GLU A 175 -4.81 9.40 -22.33
C GLU A 175 -4.32 8.17 -23.12
N GLY A 176 -4.89 6.97 -22.88
CA GLY A 176 -4.70 5.81 -23.75
C GLY A 176 -3.31 5.15 -23.73
N ARG A 177 -2.40 5.57 -22.84
CA ARG A 177 -1.02 5.02 -22.77
C ARG A 177 -0.91 3.64 -22.10
N THR A 178 -1.98 3.16 -21.46
CA THR A 178 -2.03 1.85 -20.82
C THR A 178 -3.06 0.97 -21.51
N GLY A 179 -2.62 0.06 -22.39
CA GLY A 179 -3.48 -0.88 -23.10
C GLY A 179 -3.85 -2.12 -22.27
N TRP A 180 -5.00 -2.71 -22.60
CA TRP A 180 -5.53 -3.94 -22.00
C TRP A 180 -4.69 -5.16 -22.41
N LYS A 181 -4.25 -5.99 -21.46
CA LYS A 181 -3.56 -7.26 -21.75
C LYS A 181 -4.23 -8.49 -21.11
N SER A 182 -4.58 -8.45 -19.82
CA SER A 182 -5.33 -9.53 -19.16
C SER A 182 -5.96 -9.08 -17.83
N GLY A 183 -7.11 -9.65 -17.45
CA GLY A 183 -7.74 -9.46 -16.13
C GLY A 183 -7.53 -10.68 -15.25
N LYS A 184 -6.80 -10.54 -14.15
CA LYS A 184 -6.60 -11.59 -13.14
C LYS A 184 -6.92 -11.03 -11.77
N SER A 185 -7.42 -11.88 -10.87
CA SER A 185 -7.80 -11.48 -9.51
C SER A 185 -6.90 -12.09 -8.45
N ASN A 186 -6.39 -13.31 -8.71
CA ASN A 186 -5.61 -14.11 -7.76
C ASN A 186 -4.26 -14.57 -8.33
N GLU A 187 -4.17 -14.84 -9.64
CA GLU A 187 -2.90 -15.16 -10.31
C GLU A 187 -2.08 -13.89 -10.57
N GLY A 188 -1.49 -13.33 -9.52
CA GLY A 188 -0.47 -12.28 -9.62
C GLY A 188 -0.96 -10.85 -9.88
N GLY A 189 -2.27 -10.62 -9.98
CA GLY A 189 -2.92 -9.30 -10.05
C GLY A 189 -4.05 -9.23 -9.03
N GLY A 190 -3.76 -8.77 -7.81
CA GLY A 190 -4.65 -8.87 -6.65
C GLY A 190 -5.86 -7.95 -6.76
N GLY A 191 -6.88 -8.41 -7.49
CA GLY A 191 -8.10 -7.68 -7.76
C GLY A 191 -7.96 -6.64 -8.87
N GLY A 192 -7.27 -6.94 -9.99
CA GLY A 192 -7.33 -6.13 -11.21
C GLY A 192 -6.24 -6.40 -12.26
N ILE A 193 -6.38 -5.76 -13.42
CA ILE A 193 -5.63 -6.01 -14.67
C ILE A 193 -4.11 -6.16 -14.45
N SER A 194 -3.58 -7.32 -14.88
CA SER A 194 -2.15 -7.62 -14.95
C SER A 194 -1.64 -7.49 -16.40
N SER A 195 -0.49 -6.85 -16.57
CA SER A 195 0.20 -6.70 -17.87
C SER A 195 1.15 -7.85 -18.15
#